data_AF-A0A162GHR1-F1
#
_entry.id   AF-A0A162GHR1-F1
#
_cell.length_a   1.000
_cell.length_b   1.000
_cell.length_c   1.000
_cell.angle_alpha   90.00
_cell.angle_beta   90.00
_cell.angle_gamma   90.00
#
_symmetry.space_group_name_H-M   'P 1'
#
loop_
_entity.id
_entity.type
_entity.pdbx_description
1 polymer ?
#
loop_
_entity_poly.entity_id
_entity_poly.type
_entity_poly.pdbx_seq_one_letter_code
_entity_poly.pdbx_strand_id
1 'polypeptide(L)'
;MKIFNQRRRLIVNREVQYDVLMYVGIFVMSIFAVQALAMYIFLSQLEHVVSHMTALEFVAKYKVSILIYQLIPVGFGMIVGVYVFNKLTSRIVGPLYNVKRILHNAVETQQIPQEIKLREHDYFREEINDINVILKRRIK
;
A
#
# COMPACT_ATOMS: atom_id res chain seq x y z
N MET A 1 -8.02 -8.79 41.81
CA MET A 1 -7.37 -8.29 40.58
C MET A 1 -7.82 -9.14 39.39
N LYS A 2 -8.78 -8.66 38.59
CA LYS A 2 -9.25 -9.35 37.37
C LYS A 2 -8.71 -8.59 36.17
N ILE A 3 -7.51 -8.95 35.72
CA ILE A 3 -6.97 -8.51 34.42
C ILE A 3 -7.63 -9.40 33.37
N PHE A 4 -8.90 -9.11 33.04
CA PHE A 4 -9.55 -9.74 31.91
C PHE A 4 -8.91 -9.19 30.64
N ASN A 5 -8.12 -10.05 30.02
CA ASN A 5 -7.56 -9.92 28.69
C ASN A 5 -8.70 -9.73 27.66
N GLN A 6 -9.22 -8.51 27.52
CA GLN A 6 -10.04 -8.15 26.37
C GLN A 6 -9.11 -8.15 25.16
N ARG A 7 -8.94 -9.33 24.54
CA ARG A 7 -8.51 -9.40 23.15
C ARG A 7 -9.57 -8.65 22.34
N ARG A 8 -9.35 -7.34 22.14
CA ARG A 8 -10.05 -6.55 21.14
C ARG A 8 -9.76 -7.24 19.81
N ARG A 9 -10.64 -8.15 19.38
CA ARG A 9 -10.60 -8.66 18.01
C ARG A 9 -10.81 -7.43 17.14
N LEU A 10 -9.71 -6.94 16.55
CA LEU A 10 -9.79 -5.99 15.46
C LEU A 10 -10.67 -6.65 14.41
N ILE A 11 -11.86 -6.12 14.20
CA ILE A 11 -12.71 -6.51 13.07
C ILE A 11 -11.99 -5.92 11.86
N VAL A 12 -11.03 -6.66 11.33
CA VAL A 12 -10.36 -6.33 10.08
C VAL A 12 -11.31 -6.77 8.98
N ASN A 13 -11.79 -5.83 8.16
CA ASN A 13 -12.52 -6.20 6.96
C ASN A 13 -11.55 -7.01 6.07
N ARG A 14 -11.88 -8.28 5.85
CA ARG A 14 -11.03 -9.19 5.06
C ARG A 14 -10.84 -8.69 3.64
N GLU A 15 -11.82 -8.00 3.07
CA GLU A 15 -11.74 -7.41 1.74
C GLU A 15 -10.63 -6.35 1.69
N VAL A 16 -10.57 -5.46 2.69
CA VAL A 16 -9.49 -4.44 2.80
C VAL A 16 -8.13 -5.14 2.89
N GLN A 17 -8.05 -6.22 3.66
CA GLN A 17 -6.80 -6.96 3.83
C GLN A 17 -6.37 -7.65 2.54
N TYR A 18 -7.29 -8.29 1.81
CA TYR A 18 -7.00 -8.93 0.52
C TYR A 18 -6.66 -7.92 -0.55
N ASP A 19 -7.34 -6.77 -0.62
CA ASP A 19 -7.05 -5.71 -1.56
C ASP A 19 -5.67 -5.12 -1.31
N VAL A 20 -5.36 -4.75 -0.05
CA VAL A 20 -4.04 -4.23 0.31
C VAL A 20 -2.96 -5.28 0.03
N LEU A 21 -3.20 -6.55 0.38
CA LEU A 21 -2.25 -7.63 0.11
C LEU A 21 -2.04 -7.84 -1.39
N MET A 22 -3.11 -7.79 -2.19
CA MET A 22 -3.05 -7.89 -3.64
C MET A 22 -2.23 -6.75 -4.24
N TYR A 23 -2.49 -5.50 -3.85
CA TYR A 23 -1.73 -4.34 -4.31
C TYR A 23 -0.24 -4.44 -3.94
N VAL A 24 0.07 -4.85 -2.71
CA VAL A 24 1.45 -5.08 -2.26
C VAL A 24 2.10 -6.22 -3.04
N GLY A 25 1.36 -7.32 -3.28
CA GLY A 25 1.85 -8.47 -4.05
C GLY A 25 2.17 -8.10 -5.49
N ILE A 26 1.26 -7.41 -6.19
CA ILE A 26 1.46 -6.91 -7.55
C ILE A 26 2.68 -5.97 -7.60
N PHE A 27 2.79 -5.07 -6.62
CA PHE A 27 3.92 -4.16 -6.54
C PHE A 27 5.26 -4.89 -6.37
N VAL A 28 5.35 -5.84 -5.44
CA VAL A 28 6.58 -6.63 -5.23
C VAL A 28 6.92 -7.44 -6.49
N MET A 29 5.94 -8.10 -7.10
CA MET A 29 6.13 -8.85 -8.35
C MET A 29 6.63 -7.94 -9.49
N SER A 30 6.12 -6.71 -9.57
CA SER A 30 6.58 -5.74 -10.58
C SER A 30 8.04 -5.33 -10.37
N ILE A 31 8.50 -5.17 -9.12
CA ILE A 31 9.91 -4.88 -8.83
C ILE A 31 10.79 -6.06 -9.28
N PHE A 32 10.40 -7.29 -8.94
CA PHE A 32 11.15 -8.48 -9.36
C PHE A 32 11.20 -8.61 -10.88
N ALA A 33 10.08 -8.37 -11.58
CA ALA A 33 10.05 -8.41 -13.04
C ALA A 33 10.97 -7.35 -13.66
N VAL A 34 10.96 -6.12 -13.15
CA VAL A 34 11.84 -5.04 -13.62
C VAL A 34 13.32 -5.36 -13.35
N GLN A 35 13.66 -5.92 -12.19
CA GLN A 35 15.03 -6.37 -11.90
C GLN A 35 15.49 -7.48 -12.83
N ALA A 36 14.66 -8.50 -13.04
CA ALA A 36 14.97 -9.61 -13.92
C ALA A 36 15.21 -9.11 -15.35
N LEU A 37 14.38 -8.18 -15.82
CA LEU A 37 14.53 -7.54 -17.12
C LEU A 37 15.81 -6.70 -17.19
N ALA A 38 16.10 -5.88 -16.18
CA ALA A 38 17.32 -5.08 -16.13
C ALA A 38 18.58 -5.96 -16.15
N MET A 39 18.56 -7.08 -15.42
CA MET A 39 19.66 -8.06 -15.43
C MET A 39 19.80 -8.74 -16.80
N TYR A 40 18.68 -9.13 -17.41
CA TYR A 40 18.68 -9.74 -18.73
C TYR A 40 19.27 -8.80 -19.79
N ILE A 41 18.85 -7.53 -19.79
CA ILE A 41 19.39 -6.50 -20.69
C ILE A 41 20.89 -6.33 -20.44
N PHE A 42 21.31 -6.25 -19.18
CA PHE A 42 22.72 -6.12 -18.84
C PHE A 42 23.57 -7.30 -19.35
N LEU A 43 23.08 -8.54 -19.16
CA LEU A 43 23.77 -9.73 -19.65
C LEU A 43 23.81 -9.80 -21.18
N SER A 44 22.71 -9.41 -21.86
CA SER A 44 22.66 -9.38 -23.33
C SER A 44 23.69 -8.44 -23.94
N GLN A 45 24.02 -7.33 -23.27
CA GLN A 45 25.07 -6.40 -23.71
C GLN A 45 26.48 -6.97 -23.56
N LEU A 46 26.66 -7.99 -22.73
CA LEU A 46 27.96 -8.59 -22.41
C LEU A 46 28.18 -9.94 -23.11
N GLU A 47 27.17 -10.48 -23.78
CA GLU A 47 27.20 -11.80 -24.42
C GLU A 47 28.40 -11.98 -25.37
N HIS A 48 28.78 -10.92 -26.09
CA HIS A 48 29.93 -10.93 -27.01
C HIS A 48 31.30 -10.93 -26.33
N VAL A 49 31.39 -10.53 -25.06
CA VAL A 49 32.66 -10.32 -24.34
C VAL A 49 32.86 -11.38 -23.25
N VAL A 50 31.77 -11.92 -22.71
CA VAL A 50 31.78 -12.89 -21.60
C VAL A 50 32.50 -14.19 -21.96
N SER A 51 32.42 -14.65 -23.21
CA SER A 51 33.06 -15.89 -23.66
C SER A 51 34.60 -15.85 -23.62
N HIS A 52 35.19 -14.66 -23.52
CA HIS A 52 36.64 -14.45 -23.53
C HIS A 52 37.18 -13.97 -22.18
N MET A 53 36.33 -13.88 -21.14
CA MET A 53 36.71 -13.35 -19.83
C MET A 53 36.54 -14.40 -18.74
N THR A 54 37.50 -14.42 -17.81
CA THR A 54 37.34 -15.21 -16.58
C THR A 54 36.31 -14.56 -15.64
N ALA A 55 35.70 -15.34 -14.76
CA ALA A 55 34.74 -14.83 -13.78
C ALA A 55 35.33 -13.72 -12.87
N LEU A 56 36.62 -13.79 -12.57
CA LEU A 56 37.31 -12.84 -11.71
C LEU A 56 37.50 -11.49 -12.42
N GLU A 57 37.87 -11.50 -13.70
CA GLU A 57 37.96 -10.31 -14.54
C GLU A 57 36.59 -9.66 -14.76
N PHE A 58 35.56 -10.47 -14.95
CA PHE A 58 34.18 -10.00 -15.07
C PHE A 58 33.75 -9.23 -13.81
N VAL A 59 33.93 -9.82 -12.63
CA VAL A 59 33.57 -9.15 -11.37
C VAL A 59 34.43 -7.91 -11.15
N ALA A 60 35.73 -7.96 -11.40
CA ALA A 60 36.61 -6.80 -11.23
C ALA A 60 36.17 -5.61 -12.10
N LYS A 61 35.76 -5.87 -13.35
CA LYS A 61 35.40 -4.85 -14.34
C LYS A 61 33.96 -4.37 -14.22
N TYR A 62 33.02 -5.26 -13.91
CA TYR A 62 31.58 -4.98 -14.02
C TYR A 62 30.83 -4.95 -12.68
N LYS A 63 31.46 -5.25 -11.53
CA LYS A 63 30.79 -5.22 -10.21
C LYS A 63 30.01 -3.94 -9.94
N VAL A 64 30.59 -2.78 -10.30
CA VAL A 64 29.96 -1.48 -10.05
C VAL A 64 28.77 -1.29 -10.99
N SER A 65 28.93 -1.62 -12.28
CA SER A 65 27.85 -1.52 -13.26
C SER A 65 26.68 -2.44 -12.90
N ILE A 66 26.93 -3.68 -12.51
CA ILE A 66 25.90 -4.63 -12.04
C ILE A 66 25.15 -4.03 -10.85
N LEU A 67 25.90 -3.51 -9.87
CA LEU A 67 25.32 -2.94 -8.66
C LEU A 67 24.46 -1.71 -8.97
N ILE A 68 24.87 -0.85 -9.91
CA ILE A 68 24.07 0.28 -10.38
C ILE A 68 22.80 -0.19 -11.10
N TYR A 69 22.92 -1.15 -12.02
CA TYR A 69 21.78 -1.73 -12.76
C TYR A 69 20.76 -2.42 -11.85
N GLN A 70 21.17 -2.89 -10.67
CA GLN A 70 20.28 -3.48 -9.67
C GLN A 70 19.71 -2.44 -8.69
N LEU A 71 20.55 -1.51 -8.21
CA LEU A 71 20.13 -0.53 -7.19
C LEU A 71 19.24 0.58 -7.75
N ILE A 72 19.47 1.04 -8.98
CA ILE A 72 18.64 2.13 -9.56
C ILE A 72 17.18 1.69 -9.68
N PRO A 73 16.84 0.54 -10.31
CA PRO A 73 15.45 0.11 -10.40
C PRO A 73 14.81 -0.16 -9.05
N VAL A 74 15.57 -0.69 -8.07
CA VAL A 74 15.08 -0.89 -6.70
C VAL A 74 14.79 0.43 -6.00
N GLY A 75 15.73 1.37 -6.04
CA GLY A 75 15.57 2.68 -5.42
C GLY A 75 14.39 3.43 -6.02
N PHE A 76 14.28 3.43 -7.35
CA PHE A 76 13.12 4.00 -8.05
C PHE A 76 11.82 3.29 -7.66
N GLY A 77 11.82 1.96 -7.67
CA GLY A 77 10.68 1.13 -7.26
C GLY A 77 10.23 1.45 -5.84
N MET A 78 11.15 1.60 -4.88
CA MET A 78 10.84 1.98 -3.50
C MET A 78 10.18 3.36 -3.41
N ILE A 79 10.69 4.36 -4.14
CA ILE A 79 10.10 5.71 -4.14
C ILE A 79 8.66 5.67 -4.68
N VAL A 80 8.44 4.99 -5.81
CA VAL A 80 7.10 4.81 -6.39
C VAL A 80 6.20 4.01 -5.44
N GLY A 81 6.73 2.97 -4.81
CA GLY A 81 6.03 2.15 -3.83
C GLY A 81 5.53 2.94 -2.64
N VAL A 82 6.39 3.76 -2.04
CA VAL A 82 6.01 4.65 -0.93
C VAL A 82 4.90 5.61 -1.37
N TYR A 83 5.01 6.19 -2.57
CA TYR A 83 3.98 7.08 -3.10
C TYR A 83 2.63 6.36 -3.27
N VAL A 84 2.61 5.20 -3.92
CA VAL A 84 1.41 4.41 -4.16
C VAL A 84 0.80 3.90 -2.85
N PHE A 85 1.61 3.40 -1.94
CA PHE A 85 1.18 2.90 -0.64
C PHE A 85 0.59 4.01 0.23
N ASN A 86 1.20 5.20 0.25
CA ASN A 86 0.65 6.37 0.95
C ASN A 86 -0.69 6.78 0.34
N LYS A 87 -0.81 6.77 -0.99
CA LYS A 87 -2.07 7.09 -1.68
C LYS A 87 -3.17 6.08 -1.33
N LEU A 88 -2.89 4.78 -1.37
CA LEU A 88 -3.82 3.72 -0.94
C LEU A 88 -4.22 3.88 0.52
N THR A 89 -3.23 4.02 1.42
CA THR A 89 -3.47 4.17 2.86
C THR A 89 -4.31 5.41 3.17
N SER A 90 -4.09 6.52 2.46
CA SER A 90 -4.87 7.75 2.66
C SER A 90 -6.36 7.60 2.32
N ARG A 91 -6.69 6.71 1.37
CA ARG A 91 -8.09 6.37 1.00
C ARG A 91 -8.78 5.45 2.00
N ILE A 92 -8.03 4.84 2.92
CA ILE A 92 -8.55 3.94 3.96
C ILE A 92 -8.55 4.65 5.32
N VAL A 93 -7.40 5.19 5.74
CA VAL A 93 -7.21 5.82 7.05
C VAL A 93 -7.92 7.17 7.14
N GLY A 94 -7.91 7.95 6.05
CA GLY A 94 -8.58 9.25 5.98
C GLY A 94 -10.08 9.19 6.29
N PRO A 95 -10.89 8.39 5.56
CA PRO A 95 -12.31 8.26 5.86
C PRO A 95 -12.56 7.70 7.25
N LEU A 96 -11.79 6.68 7.69
CA LEU A 96 -11.93 6.09 9.01
C LEU A 96 -11.72 7.11 10.14
N TYR A 97 -10.71 7.97 10.00
CA TYR A 97 -10.44 9.04 10.97
C TYR A 97 -11.57 10.08 10.98
N ASN A 98 -12.09 10.48 9.82
CA ASN A 98 -13.19 11.43 9.73
C ASN A 98 -14.46 10.89 10.39
N VAL A 99 -14.80 9.62 10.13
CA VAL A 99 -15.93 8.92 10.75
C VAL A 99 -15.77 8.87 12.27
N LYS A 100 -14.59 8.47 12.75
CA LYS A 100 -14.29 8.43 14.20
C LYS A 100 -14.47 9.81 14.84
N ARG A 101 -13.96 10.87 14.21
CA ARG A 101 -14.08 12.25 14.70
C ARG A 101 -15.55 12.69 14.77
N ILE A 102 -16.33 12.44 13.72
CA ILE A 102 -17.74 12.82 13.67
C ILE A 102 -18.56 12.08 14.74
N LEU A 103 -18.34 10.77 14.88
CA LEU A 103 -19.01 9.97 15.91
C LEU A 103 -18.63 10.40 17.33
N HIS A 104 -17.36 10.73 17.57
CA HIS A 104 -16.91 11.20 18.86
C HIS A 104 -17.57 12.54 19.24
N ASN A 105 -17.58 13.50 18.31
CA ASN A 105 -18.25 14.79 18.50
C ASN A 105 -19.75 14.61 18.75
N ALA A 106 -20.39 13.64 18.07
CA ALA A 106 -21.81 13.36 18.26
C ALA A 106 -22.13 12.86 19.67
N VAL A 107 -21.22 12.05 20.24
CA VAL A 107 -21.35 11.56 21.62
C VAL A 107 -21.15 12.70 22.62
N GLU A 108 -20.16 13.57 22.41
CA GLU A 108 -19.87 14.69 23.32
C GLU A 108 -20.94 15.78 23.29
N THR A 109 -21.43 16.13 22.10
CA THR A 109 -22.42 17.21 21.92
C THR A 109 -23.87 16.74 22.02
N GLN A 110 -24.10 15.42 22.11
CA GLN A 110 -25.41 14.76 21.96
C GLN A 110 -26.16 15.12 20.66
N GLN A 111 -25.49 15.72 19.68
CA GLN A 111 -26.08 16.07 18.39
C GLN A 111 -25.75 14.98 17.39
N ILE A 112 -26.80 14.34 16.87
CA ILE A 112 -26.66 13.34 15.81
C ILE A 112 -26.25 14.09 14.52
N PRO A 113 -25.10 13.75 13.91
CA PRO A 113 -24.66 14.40 12.69
C PRO A 113 -25.63 14.06 11.56
N GLN A 114 -26.01 15.07 10.78
CA GLN A 114 -26.96 14.89 9.67
C GLN A 114 -26.41 13.97 8.56
N GLU A 115 -25.09 14.04 8.30
CA GLU A 115 -24.44 13.25 7.26
C GLU A 115 -22.91 13.21 7.44
N ILE A 116 -22.30 12.05 7.19
CA ILE A 116 -20.86 11.86 7.08
C ILE A 116 -20.48 11.91 5.60
N LYS A 117 -19.73 12.95 5.20
CA LYS A 117 -19.26 13.10 3.81
C LYS A 117 -17.89 12.44 3.62
N LEU A 118 -17.81 11.52 2.66
CA LEU A 118 -16.57 10.90 2.18
C LEU A 118 -16.30 11.28 0.72
N ARG A 119 -15.04 11.13 0.27
CA ARG A 119 -14.66 11.34 -1.14
C ARG A 119 -15.13 10.18 -2.00
N GLU A 120 -15.25 10.42 -3.31
CA GLU A 120 -15.83 9.43 -4.22
C GLU A 120 -15.07 8.09 -4.30
N HIS A 121 -13.75 8.14 -4.06
CA HIS A 121 -12.84 6.99 -4.13
C HIS A 121 -12.32 6.54 -2.76
N ASP A 122 -12.94 6.99 -1.67
CA ASP A 122 -12.62 6.49 -0.33
C ASP A 122 -13.17 5.07 -0.18
N TYR A 123 -12.42 4.19 0.49
CA TYR A 123 -12.72 2.75 0.53
C TYR A 123 -14.10 2.45 1.13
N PHE A 124 -14.45 3.13 2.23
CA PHE A 124 -15.66 2.84 3.00
C PHE A 124 -16.90 3.67 2.57
N ARG A 125 -16.93 4.13 1.32
CA ARG A 125 -17.99 5.05 0.86
C ARG A 125 -19.37 4.43 0.93
N GLU A 126 -19.51 3.17 0.51
CA GLU A 126 -20.79 2.48 0.47
C GLU A 126 -21.34 2.24 1.88
N GLU A 127 -20.49 1.75 2.78
CA GLU A 127 -20.87 1.49 4.17
C GLU A 127 -21.24 2.77 4.91
N ILE A 128 -20.56 3.89 4.61
CA ILE A 128 -20.92 5.19 5.18
C ILE A 128 -22.21 5.75 4.58
N ASN A 129 -22.50 5.49 3.31
CA ASN A 129 -23.79 5.85 2.73
C ASN A 129 -24.94 5.10 3.42
N ASP A 130 -24.77 3.81 3.71
CA ASP A 130 -25.75 3.02 4.46
C ASP A 130 -25.96 3.59 5.88
N ILE A 131 -24.87 3.97 6.55
CA ILE A 131 -24.93 4.64 7.85
C ILE A 131 -25.67 5.99 7.74
N ASN A 132 -25.42 6.78 6.70
CA ASN A 132 -26.11 8.05 6.47
C ASN A 132 -27.63 7.87 6.27
N VAL A 133 -28.05 6.80 5.58
CA VAL A 133 -29.48 6.46 5.45
C VAL A 133 -30.10 6.14 6.81
N ILE A 134 -29.40 5.38 7.66
CA ILE A 134 -29.88 5.06 9.01
C ILE A 134 -29.96 6.31 9.89
N LEU A 135 -28.95 7.18 9.85
CA LEU A 135 -28.93 8.44 10.60
C LEU A 135 -30.10 9.35 10.21
N LYS A 136 -30.39 9.48 8.91
CA LYS A 136 -31.53 10.26 8.41
C LYS A 136 -32.88 9.69 8.87
N ARG A 137 -33.00 8.37 9.02
CA ARG A 137 -34.24 7.72 9.51
C ARG A 137 -34.50 7.96 11.00
N ARG A 138 -33.47 8.15 11.83
CA ARG A 138 -33.64 8.44 13.28
C ARG A 138 -33.93 9.90 13.61
N ILE A 139 -33.68 10.80 12.67
CA ILE A 139 -33.92 12.25 12.83
C ILE A 139 -35.37 12.62 12.45
N LYS A 140 -36.11 11.71 11.80
CA LYS A 140 -37.58 11.79 11.63
C LYS A 140 -38.30 11.14 12.80
#